data_AF-A0AAV4TDT5-F1
#
_entry.id   AF-A0AAV4TDT5-F1
#
_cell.length_a   1.000
_cell.length_b   1.000
_cell.length_c   1.000
_cell.angle_alpha   90.00
_cell.angle_beta   90.00
_cell.angle_gamma   90.00
#
_symmetry.space_group_name_H-M   'P 1'
#
loop_
_entity.id
_entity.type
_entity.pdbx_description
1 polymer ?
#
loop_
_entity_poly.entity_id
_entity_poly.type
_entity_poly.pdbx_seq_one_letter_code
_entity_poly.pdbx_strand_id
1 'polypeptide(L)'
;MPKRIIVGCVDNDAFHGTFEKSPFDFKHYHMNFIGIYVDGQPKPHAPLELNFDKNNYIKGYHSLLSGTEKIGHDQGLFISREDYIKGNTLFAFNLSPDLCNGDLLSLIKQSNLRLEIKFSQSLSQTISVITLK
;
A
#
# COMPACT_ATOMS: atom_id res chain seq x y z
N MET A 1 -0.14 10.06 14.76
CA MET A 1 -0.44 9.18 13.60
C MET A 1 0.39 9.62 12.41
N PRO A 2 0.95 8.71 11.58
CA PRO A 2 1.64 9.13 10.36
C PRO A 2 0.69 9.84 9.39
N LYS A 3 1.19 10.82 8.61
CA LYS A 3 0.44 11.53 7.56
C LYS A 3 0.18 10.66 6.34
N ARG A 4 1.04 9.68 6.09
CA ARG A 4 0.97 8.75 4.96
C ARG A 4 1.44 7.38 5.43
N ILE A 5 0.89 6.33 4.83
CA ILE A 5 1.42 4.98 4.97
C ILE A 5 1.49 4.33 3.59
N ILE A 6 2.65 3.74 3.28
CA ILE A 6 2.83 2.90 2.09
C ILE A 6 2.96 1.46 2.58
N VAL A 7 2.20 0.55 1.99
CA VAL A 7 2.12 -0.86 2.37
C VAL A 7 2.57 -1.73 1.21
N GLY A 8 3.45 -2.69 1.49
CA GLY A 8 3.89 -3.73 0.56
C GLY A 8 4.03 -5.07 1.26
N CYS A 9 3.94 -6.15 0.51
CA CYS A 9 4.17 -7.51 1.02
C CYS A 9 5.37 -8.12 0.30
N VAL A 10 6.26 -8.78 1.03
CA VAL A 10 7.45 -9.46 0.48
C VAL A 10 7.57 -10.85 1.08
N ASP A 11 8.37 -11.71 0.45
CA ASP A 11 8.65 -13.03 1.03
C ASP A 11 9.41 -12.82 2.35
N ASN A 12 9.08 -13.61 3.37
CA ASN A 12 9.69 -13.42 4.69
C ASN A 12 11.22 -13.60 4.65
N ASP A 13 11.71 -14.54 3.86
CA ASP A 13 13.14 -14.78 3.69
C ASP A 13 13.85 -13.67 2.89
N ALA A 14 13.17 -13.07 1.91
CA ALA A 14 13.66 -11.88 1.21
C ALA A 14 13.88 -10.70 2.18
N PHE A 15 12.98 -10.53 3.15
CA PHE A 15 13.12 -9.50 4.20
C PHE A 15 14.27 -9.79 5.18
N HIS A 16 14.45 -11.06 5.56
CA HIS A 16 15.53 -11.46 6.49
C HIS A 16 16.92 -11.56 5.82
N GLY A 17 16.98 -11.42 4.49
CA GLY A 17 18.22 -11.39 3.73
C GLY A 17 18.68 -12.78 3.31
N THR A 18 18.23 -13.20 2.13
CA THR A 18 18.81 -14.33 1.40
C THR A 18 19.49 -13.82 0.13
N PHE A 19 20.63 -14.38 -0.26
CA PHE A 19 21.37 -13.94 -1.45
C PHE A 19 20.55 -14.01 -2.75
N GLU A 20 19.56 -14.89 -2.83
CA GLU A 20 18.78 -15.13 -4.04
C GLU A 20 17.55 -14.22 -4.19
N LYS A 21 17.09 -13.58 -3.10
CA LYS A 21 15.84 -12.81 -3.09
C LYS A 21 16.04 -11.35 -2.72
N SER A 22 15.25 -10.48 -3.33
CA SER A 22 15.27 -9.04 -3.08
C SER A 22 14.18 -8.63 -2.09
N PRO A 23 14.49 -7.83 -1.04
CA PRO A 23 13.48 -7.26 -0.15
C PRO A 23 12.62 -6.17 -0.81
N PHE A 24 12.89 -5.85 -2.08
CA PHE A 24 12.12 -4.87 -2.87
C PHE A 24 11.17 -5.53 -3.89
N ASP A 25 11.08 -6.87 -3.90
CA ASP A 25 10.13 -7.62 -4.72
C ASP A 25 8.76 -7.67 -4.01
N PHE A 26 7.99 -6.59 -4.14
CA PHE A 26 6.68 -6.41 -3.54
C PHE A 26 5.59 -7.17 -4.32
N LYS A 27 5.26 -8.38 -3.88
CA LYS A 27 4.28 -9.24 -4.56
C LYS A 27 2.86 -8.96 -4.08
N HIS A 28 1.89 -9.18 -4.97
CA HIS A 28 0.47 -9.00 -4.65
C HIS A 28 -0.14 -10.18 -3.87
N TYR A 29 0.42 -11.39 -3.93
CA TYR A 29 -0.07 -12.61 -3.24
C TYR A 29 -1.57 -12.91 -3.42
N HIS A 30 -2.14 -12.58 -4.59
CA HIS A 30 -3.59 -12.62 -4.83
C HIS A 30 -4.41 -11.86 -3.76
N MET A 31 -3.88 -10.74 -3.26
CA MET A 31 -4.58 -9.84 -2.37
C MET A 31 -5.89 -9.38 -3.04
N ASN A 32 -6.99 -9.56 -2.33
CA ASN A 32 -8.33 -9.17 -2.81
C ASN A 32 -8.95 -8.04 -2.00
N PHE A 33 -8.32 -7.66 -0.89
CA PHE A 33 -8.78 -6.59 -0.03
C PHE A 33 -7.61 -5.95 0.72
N ILE A 34 -7.59 -4.62 0.77
CA ILE A 34 -6.75 -3.86 1.69
C ILE A 34 -7.50 -2.63 2.21
N GLY A 35 -7.49 -2.45 3.53
CA GLY A 35 -8.15 -1.34 4.20
C GLY A 35 -7.30 -0.77 5.32
N ILE A 36 -7.22 0.55 5.40
CA ILE A 36 -6.68 1.27 6.55
C ILE A 36 -7.85 1.88 7.31
N TYR A 37 -7.84 1.79 8.63
CA TYR A 37 -8.86 2.36 9.50
C TYR A 37 -8.22 3.25 10.54
N VAL A 38 -8.75 4.45 10.71
CA VAL A 38 -8.37 5.40 11.76
C VAL A 38 -9.54 5.52 12.72
N ASP A 39 -9.34 5.14 13.98
CA ASP A 39 -10.38 5.14 15.02
C ASP A 39 -11.67 4.40 14.56
N GLY A 40 -11.50 3.29 13.84
CA GLY A 40 -12.58 2.45 13.32
C GLY A 40 -13.21 2.92 12.00
N GLN A 41 -12.85 4.10 11.50
CA GLN A 41 -13.35 4.63 10.23
C GLN A 41 -12.38 4.32 9.08
N PRO A 42 -12.85 3.79 7.94
CA PRO A 42 -11.99 3.49 6.81
C PRO A 42 -11.37 4.77 6.21
N LYS A 43 -10.12 4.66 5.78
CA LYS A 43 -9.36 5.69 5.08
C LYS A 43 -8.71 5.10 3.82
N PRO A 44 -9.05 5.61 2.62
CA PRO A 44 -10.13 6.55 2.30
C PRO A 44 -11.52 5.96 2.60
N HIS A 45 -12.61 6.69 2.32
CA HIS A 45 -14.01 6.34 2.66
C HIS A 45 -14.43 4.87 2.42
N ALA A 46 -13.75 4.15 1.54
CA ALA A 46 -13.92 2.71 1.36
C ALA A 46 -12.55 2.01 1.28
N PRO A 47 -12.42 0.79 1.85
CA PRO A 47 -11.32 -0.12 1.55
C PRO A 47 -11.22 -0.45 0.07
N LEU A 48 -10.05 -0.95 -0.35
CA LEU A 48 -9.82 -1.35 -1.73
C LEU A 48 -10.14 -2.83 -1.91
N GLU A 49 -11.11 -3.13 -2.75
CA GLU A 49 -11.36 -4.48 -3.27
C GLU A 49 -10.60 -4.69 -4.58
N LEU A 50 -9.90 -5.82 -4.68
CA LEU A 50 -8.96 -6.13 -5.75
C LEU A 50 -9.21 -7.52 -6.31
N ASN A 51 -8.85 -7.73 -7.57
CA ASN A 51 -8.73 -9.05 -8.17
C ASN A 51 -7.68 -8.99 -9.28
N PHE A 52 -6.49 -9.52 -9.00
CA PHE A 52 -5.37 -9.51 -9.94
C PHE A 52 -5.62 -10.41 -11.15
N ASP A 53 -6.29 -11.55 -10.96
CA ASP A 53 -6.58 -12.51 -12.04
C ASP A 53 -7.59 -11.95 -13.07
N LYS A 54 -8.48 -11.05 -12.63
CA LYS A 54 -9.48 -10.35 -13.47
C LYS A 54 -9.04 -8.95 -13.88
N ASN A 55 -7.76 -8.60 -13.72
CA ASN A 55 -7.22 -7.26 -13.99
C ASN A 55 -7.89 -6.10 -13.22
N ASN A 56 -8.58 -6.41 -12.11
CA ASN A 56 -9.20 -5.44 -11.21
C ASN A 56 -8.23 -5.04 -10.08
N TYR A 57 -7.08 -4.48 -10.45
CA TYR A 57 -6.07 -3.98 -9.50
C TYR A 57 -5.82 -2.48 -9.65
N ILE A 58 -6.54 -1.82 -10.57
CA ILE A 58 -6.36 -0.40 -10.91
C ILE A 58 -6.56 0.51 -9.70
N LYS A 59 -7.51 0.20 -8.82
CA LYS A 59 -7.71 0.97 -7.58
C LYS A 59 -6.47 0.93 -6.67
N GLY A 60 -5.78 -0.21 -6.64
CA GLY A 60 -4.49 -0.36 -5.94
C GLY A 60 -3.41 0.51 -6.54
N TYR A 61 -3.20 0.42 -7.86
CA TYR A 61 -2.22 1.24 -8.57
C TYR A 61 -2.51 2.75 -8.45
N HIS A 62 -3.78 3.14 -8.56
CA HIS A 62 -4.22 4.52 -8.34
C HIS A 62 -3.95 4.97 -6.89
N SER A 63 -4.14 4.10 -5.89
CA SER A 63 -3.80 4.43 -4.49
C SER A 63 -2.34 4.80 -4.34
N LEU A 64 -1.42 4.06 -5.00
CA LEU A 64 0.01 4.36 -4.98
C LEU A 64 0.34 5.72 -5.59
N LEU A 65 -0.22 6.02 -6.77
CA LEU A 65 -0.03 7.31 -7.45
C LEU A 65 -0.59 8.48 -6.65
N SER A 66 -1.83 8.36 -6.17
CA SER A 66 -2.52 9.40 -5.42
C SER A 66 -1.90 9.64 -4.05
N GLY A 67 -1.59 8.56 -3.33
CA GLY A 67 -0.97 8.62 -2.02
C GLY A 67 0.46 9.15 -2.05
N THR A 68 1.17 9.10 -3.18
CA THR A 68 2.51 9.69 -3.35
C THR A 68 2.50 11.09 -3.97
N GLU A 69 1.32 11.67 -4.23
CA GLU A 69 1.15 12.98 -4.89
C GLU A 69 1.82 13.05 -6.26
N LYS A 70 1.93 11.91 -6.94
CA LYS A 70 2.48 11.85 -8.31
C LYS A 70 1.41 12.06 -9.38
N ILE A 71 0.14 12.13 -8.99
CA ILE A 71 -0.95 12.49 -9.89
C ILE A 71 -0.84 13.99 -10.22
N GLY A 72 -0.70 14.31 -11.50
CA GLY A 72 -0.72 15.70 -11.99
C GLY A 72 0.64 16.41 -11.96
N HIS A 73 1.71 15.74 -11.53
CA HIS A 73 3.07 16.25 -11.63
C HIS A 73 3.79 15.66 -12.85
N ASP A 74 4.71 16.44 -13.45
CA ASP A 74 5.57 16.00 -14.57
C ASP A 74 6.61 14.92 -14.17
N GLN A 75 6.55 14.47 -12.92
CA GLN A 75 7.31 13.34 -12.41
C GLN A 75 6.34 12.20 -12.09
N GLY A 76 6.36 11.14 -12.88
CA GLY A 76 5.65 9.90 -12.59
C GLY A 76 6.30 9.08 -11.47
N LEU A 77 5.72 7.91 -11.20
CA LEU A 77 6.40 6.81 -10.53
C LEU A 77 7.18 6.00 -11.58
N PHE A 78 8.39 5.53 -11.27
CA PHE A 78 9.16 4.60 -12.11
C PHE A 78 8.58 3.17 -12.11
N ILE A 79 7.30 3.01 -11.79
CA ILE A 79 6.57 1.74 -11.74
C ILE A 79 5.43 1.88 -12.73
N SER A 80 5.53 1.20 -13.87
CA SER A 80 4.43 1.12 -14.83
C SER A 80 3.28 0.24 -14.29
N ARG A 81 2.13 0.24 -14.97
CA ARG A 81 1.02 -0.66 -14.62
C ARG A 81 1.43 -2.13 -14.79
N GLU A 82 2.26 -2.40 -15.78
CA GLU A 82 2.78 -3.72 -16.11
C GLU A 82 3.80 -4.18 -15.06
N ASP A 83 4.64 -3.26 -14.57
CA ASP A 83 5.60 -3.55 -13.49
C ASP A 83 4.90 -3.75 -12.15
N TYR A 84 3.79 -3.02 -11.91
CA TYR A 84 3.01 -3.09 -10.68
C TYR A 84 2.58 -4.53 -10.35
N ILE A 85 2.07 -5.25 -11.35
CA ILE A 85 1.61 -6.65 -11.16
C ILE A 85 2.74 -7.67 -11.15
N LYS A 86 3.96 -7.29 -11.56
CA LYS A 86 5.13 -8.18 -11.69
C LYS A 86 6.06 -8.18 -10.47
N GLY A 87 5.60 -7.70 -9.31
CA GLY A 87 6.44 -7.61 -8.11
C GLY A 87 6.74 -6.18 -7.64
N ASN A 88 5.98 -5.18 -8.13
CA ASN A 88 6.03 -3.81 -7.61
C ASN A 88 4.68 -3.36 -7.03
N THR A 89 3.97 -4.28 -6.38
CA THR A 89 2.63 -4.04 -5.82
C THR A 89 2.74 -3.34 -4.45
N LEU A 90 2.65 -2.02 -4.48
CA LEU A 90 2.57 -1.17 -3.30
C LEU A 90 1.21 -0.45 -3.23
N PHE A 91 0.80 -0.06 -2.03
CA PHE A 91 -0.41 0.73 -1.78
C PHE A 91 -0.04 1.94 -0.95
N ALA A 92 -0.51 3.13 -1.32
CA ALA A 92 -0.26 4.34 -0.56
C ALA A 92 -1.58 4.94 -0.07
N PHE A 93 -1.64 5.26 1.22
CA PHE A 93 -2.80 5.87 1.85
C PHE A 93 -2.40 7.21 2.46
N ASN A 94 -3.05 8.28 2.01
CA ASN A 94 -2.96 9.59 2.65
C ASN A 94 -3.90 9.62 3.86
N LEU A 95 -3.33 9.89 5.03
CA LEU A 95 -4.00 9.97 6.33
C LEU A 95 -4.03 11.42 6.87
N SER A 96 -3.48 12.39 6.13
CA SER A 96 -3.50 13.80 6.50
C SER A 96 -4.95 14.29 6.65
N PRO A 97 -5.30 14.98 7.75
CA PRO A 97 -6.66 15.43 8.01
C PRO A 97 -7.14 16.49 7.02
N ASP A 98 -6.23 17.28 6.46
CA ASP A 98 -6.46 18.32 5.46
C ASP A 98 -6.23 17.83 4.01
N LEU A 99 -5.86 16.56 3.83
CA LEU A 99 -5.41 15.97 2.55
C LEU A 99 -4.24 16.72 1.90
N CYS A 100 -3.61 17.67 2.59
CA CYS A 100 -2.48 18.46 2.14
C CYS A 100 -1.21 17.98 2.86
N ASN A 101 -0.12 17.90 2.12
CA ASN A 101 1.20 17.55 2.70
C ASN A 101 1.96 18.75 3.27
N GLY A 102 1.38 19.95 3.27
CA GLY A 102 2.03 21.18 3.71
C GLY A 102 2.41 21.20 5.21
N ASP A 103 3.30 22.14 5.54
CA ASP A 103 3.80 22.46 6.89
C ASP A 103 2.74 23.10 7.81
N LEU A 104 1.45 22.92 7.52
CA LEU A 104 0.42 23.32 8.45
C LEU A 104 0.51 22.40 9.67
N LEU A 105 0.66 23.00 10.85
CA LEU A 105 0.74 22.29 12.13
C LEU A 105 -0.53 21.44 12.33
N SER A 106 -0.45 20.17 11.95
CA SER A 106 -1.47 19.20 12.28
C SER A 106 -1.38 18.94 13.78
N LEU A 107 -2.47 19.17 14.51
CA LEU A 107 -2.58 18.80 15.92
C LEU A 107 -2.13 17.34 16.09
N ILE A 108 -1.23 17.09 17.04
CA ILE A 108 -0.83 15.73 17.39
C ILE A 108 -2.07 15.03 17.95
N LYS A 109 -2.71 14.23 17.11
CA LYS A 109 -3.82 13.38 17.49
C LYS A 109 -3.32 11.97 17.75
N GLN A 110 -3.61 11.47 18.95
CA GLN A 110 -3.48 10.06 19.27
C GLN A 110 -4.70 9.36 18.71
N SER A 111 -4.47 8.44 17.78
CA SER A 111 -5.49 7.68 17.07
C SER A 111 -5.00 6.25 16.87
N ASN A 112 -5.94 5.31 16.83
CA ASN A 112 -5.65 3.91 16.54
C ASN A 112 -5.67 3.69 15.03
N LEU A 113 -4.59 3.13 14.51
CA LEU A 113 -4.48 2.73 13.11
C LEU A 113 -4.62 1.22 13.00
N ARG A 114 -5.54 0.74 12.17
CA ARG A 114 -5.71 -0.68 11.86
C ARG A 114 -5.51 -0.90 10.37
N LEU A 115 -4.63 -1.83 10.01
CA LEU A 115 -4.46 -2.35 8.66
C LEU A 115 -5.17 -3.70 8.57
N GLU A 116 -6.04 -3.85 7.58
CA GLU A 116 -6.67 -5.13 7.23
C GLU A 116 -6.27 -5.52 5.82
N ILE A 117 -5.86 -6.78 5.65
CA ILE A 117 -5.49 -7.37 4.37
C ILE A 117 -6.18 -8.72 4.26
N LYS A 118 -6.73 -9.03 3.08
CA LYS A 118 -7.26 -10.37 2.77
C LYS A 118 -6.70 -10.84 1.43
N PHE A 119 -6.57 -12.16 1.32
CA PHE A 119 -6.07 -12.85 0.13
C PHE A 119 -7.16 -13.77 -0.39
N SER A 120 -7.32 -13.87 -1.71
CA SER A 120 -8.29 -14.79 -2.32
C SER A 120 -7.82 -16.24 -2.31
N GLN A 121 -6.54 -16.47 -2.04
CA GLN A 121 -5.91 -17.78 -1.98
C GLN A 121 -5.12 -17.93 -0.69
N SER A 122 -4.92 -19.17 -0.24
CA SER A 122 -4.02 -19.47 0.88
C SER A 122 -2.59 -19.08 0.52
N LEU A 123 -1.90 -18.40 1.45
CA LEU A 123 -0.49 -18.08 1.29
C LEU A 123 0.33 -19.37 1.35
N SER A 124 1.12 -19.65 0.31
CA SER A 124 1.98 -20.84 0.23
C SER A 124 3.25 -20.73 1.07
N GLN A 125 3.58 -19.53 1.53
CA GLN A 125 4.76 -19.21 2.34
C GLN A 125 4.45 -18.08 3.31
N THR A 126 5.28 -17.96 4.36
CA THR A 126 5.23 -16.81 5.26
C THR A 126 5.64 -15.54 4.52
N ILE A 127 4.85 -14.47 4.70
CA ILE A 127 5.11 -13.16 4.12
C ILE A 127 5.40 -12.14 5.22
N SER A 128 6.16 -11.12 4.88
CA SER A 128 6.36 -9.92 5.70
C SER A 128 5.56 -8.77 5.11
N VAL A 129 4.78 -8.10 5.96
CA VAL A 129 4.09 -6.85 5.61
C VAL A 129 4.98 -5.68 6.01
N ILE A 130 5.39 -4.88 5.02
CA ILE A 130 6.27 -3.74 5.20
C ILE A 130 5.45 -2.46 5.13
N THR A 131 5.64 -1.59 6.12
CA THR A 131 5.02 -0.27 6.19
C THR A 131 6.08 0.82 6.13
N LEU A 132 6.00 1.70 5.14
CA LEU A 132 6.88 2.86 4.99
C LEU A 132 6.11 4.13 5.38
N LYS A 133 6.82 5.07 6.01
CA LYS A 133 6.29 6.36 6.50
C LYS A 133 6.81 7.52 5.65
#